data_AF-A0AA88XN43-F1
#
_entry.id   AF-A0AA88XN43-F1
#
_cell.length_a   1.000
_cell.length_b   1.000
_cell.length_c   1.000
_cell.angle_alpha   90.00
_cell.angle_beta   90.00
_cell.angle_gamma   90.00
#
_symmetry.space_group_name_H-M   'P 1'
#
loop_
_entity.id
_entity.type
_entity.pdbx_description
1 polymer ?
#
loop_
_entity_poly.entity_id
_entity_poly.type
_entity_poly.pdbx_seq_one_letter_code
_entity_poly.pdbx_strand_id
1 'polypeptide(L)'
;MFLISLPWEYVRLYQMEVAKRMATIQQGAPAECIPQSMGMYQSLKYWLQWHFSWQTDPCEQFHRALMVDPLWEVPPMMVLSTALSRCITIPVCDRDIILDKHQARLKNHPFSEVSKAPKEKRPDTPLIDIGDLVYLHCDRNKSRARDRYLVVASEAEWCSIRKFVGKQLRNCSYRVKKSECFRVPSDSNDLYLPTDVVDECSSDDNEEAPAPHTHSYLPPSPAPDIPIEISASGTSDINLPSSVESDDSKPQTMIEPNIDVSMPTEQHTSDRPRRNIRLPSRFNDFVM
;
A
#
# COMPACT_ATOMS: atom_id res chain seq x y z
N MET A 1 20.82 14.30 19.81
CA MET A 1 19.39 14.21 19.40
C MET A 1 18.41 14.47 20.53
N PHE A 2 18.54 13.86 21.71
CA PHE A 2 17.55 13.98 22.80
C PHE A 2 17.09 15.41 23.15
N LEU A 3 18.02 16.39 23.19
CA LEU A 3 17.70 17.80 23.46
C LEU A 3 16.82 18.46 22.38
N ILE A 4 16.85 17.97 21.13
CA ILE A 4 16.00 18.46 20.03
C ILE A 4 14.60 17.85 20.11
N SER A 5 14.47 16.61 20.61
CA SER A 5 13.17 15.98 20.83
C SER A 5 12.40 16.54 22.04
N LEU A 6 13.05 17.21 22.99
CA LEU A 6 12.36 17.78 24.17
C LEU A 6 11.40 18.93 23.79
N PRO A 7 11.78 19.97 23.02
CA PRO A 7 10.83 20.97 22.52
C PRO A 7 9.70 20.36 21.67
N TRP A 8 10.01 19.35 20.86
CA TRP A 8 9.01 18.69 20.02
C TRP A 8 7.98 17.90 20.85
N GLU A 9 8.44 17.13 21.84
CA GLU A 9 7.57 16.39 22.77
C GLU A 9 6.77 17.34 23.67
N TYR A 10 7.33 18.49 24.04
CA TYR A 10 6.61 19.57 24.74
C TYR A 10 5.46 20.09 23.90
N VAL A 11 5.70 20.49 22.64
CA VAL A 11 4.65 20.95 21.72
C VAL A 11 3.59 19.86 21.50
N ARG A 12 4.00 18.59 21.38
CA ARG A 12 3.09 17.45 21.24
C ARG A 12 2.18 17.26 22.46
N LEU A 13 2.73 17.39 23.68
CA LEU A 13 1.95 17.31 24.92
C LEU A 13 1.02 18.52 25.08
N TYR A 14 1.53 19.73 24.84
CA TYR A 14 0.75 20.97 24.87
C TYR A 14 -0.45 20.91 23.91
N GLN A 15 -0.25 20.46 22.66
CA GLN A 15 -1.33 20.33 21.67
C GLN A 15 -2.40 19.32 22.08
N MET A 16 -2.04 18.19 22.71
CA MET A 16 -3.02 17.24 23.24
C MET A 16 -3.86 17.84 24.38
N GLU A 17 -3.24 18.66 25.23
CA GLU A 17 -3.89 19.25 26.40
C GLU A 17 -4.80 20.42 25.98
N VAL A 18 -4.38 21.23 25.01
CA VAL A 18 -5.24 22.19 24.30
C VAL A 18 -6.42 21.47 23.64
N ALA A 19 -6.21 20.36 22.94
CA ALA A 19 -7.28 19.61 22.30
C ALA A 19 -8.30 19.06 23.31
N LYS A 20 -7.85 18.54 24.46
CA LYS A 20 -8.73 18.13 25.57
C LYS A 20 -9.58 19.30 26.08
N ARG A 21 -8.96 20.47 26.33
CA ARG A 21 -9.66 21.68 26.78
C ARG A 21 -10.71 22.14 25.78
N MET A 22 -10.36 22.18 24.49
CA MET A 22 -11.30 22.52 23.43
C MET A 22 -12.45 21.51 23.31
N ALA A 23 -12.19 20.22 23.50
CA ALA A 23 -13.25 19.20 23.53
C ALA A 23 -14.23 19.35 24.71
N THR A 24 -13.75 19.79 25.89
CA THR A 24 -14.61 20.14 27.03
C THR A 24 -15.44 21.40 26.76
N ILE A 25 -14.84 22.43 26.15
CA ILE A 25 -15.52 23.69 25.83
C ILE A 25 -16.56 23.50 24.70
N GLN A 26 -16.26 22.67 23.70
CA GLN A 26 -17.13 22.36 22.56
C GLN A 26 -18.42 21.62 22.96
N GLN A 27 -18.42 20.92 24.10
CA GLN A 27 -19.64 20.31 24.66
C GLN A 27 -20.65 21.35 25.18
N GLY A 28 -20.26 22.63 25.25
CA GLY A 28 -21.06 23.72 25.78
C GLY A 28 -20.98 23.84 27.31
N ALA A 29 -21.45 24.95 27.85
CA ALA A 29 -21.57 25.11 29.29
C ALA A 29 -22.59 24.08 29.82
N PRO A 30 -22.22 23.22 30.79
CA PRO A 30 -23.15 22.25 31.33
C PRO A 30 -24.31 22.99 32.01
N ALA A 31 -25.54 22.47 31.87
CA ALA A 31 -26.73 23.07 32.48
C ALA A 31 -26.60 23.24 34.01
N GLU A 32 -25.68 22.49 34.63
CA GLU A 32 -25.33 22.54 36.04
C GLU A 32 -24.73 23.90 36.47
N CYS A 33 -24.04 24.62 35.58
CA CYS A 33 -23.42 25.92 35.88
C CYS A 33 -24.40 27.09 35.87
N ILE A 34 -25.58 26.96 35.26
CA ILE A 34 -26.47 28.09 34.98
C ILE A 34 -27.63 28.08 35.99
N PRO A 35 -27.64 28.96 37.01
CA PRO A 35 -28.67 28.91 38.06
C PRO A 35 -30.08 29.21 37.53
N GLN A 36 -30.21 29.85 36.36
CA GLN A 36 -31.50 30.18 35.74
C GLN A 36 -32.16 29.04 34.95
N SER A 37 -31.44 27.97 34.59
CA SER A 37 -32.00 26.83 33.82
C SER A 37 -32.38 25.63 34.70
N MET A 38 -32.20 25.73 36.01
CA MET A 38 -32.46 24.66 36.97
C MET A 38 -33.95 24.49 37.29
N GLY A 39 -34.54 23.36 36.87
CA GLY A 39 -35.85 22.91 37.35
C GLY A 39 -35.77 22.21 38.71
N MET A 40 -36.84 22.25 39.51
CA MET A 40 -36.83 21.71 40.89
C MET A 40 -36.37 20.25 41.02
N TYR A 41 -36.68 19.39 40.04
CA TYR A 41 -36.21 18.01 40.00
C TYR A 41 -34.68 17.92 39.83
N GLN A 42 -34.09 18.78 39.01
CA GLN A 42 -32.63 18.85 38.86
C GLN A 42 -31.98 19.32 40.17
N SER A 43 -32.53 20.36 40.82
CA SER A 43 -32.03 20.82 42.12
C SER A 43 -32.08 19.72 43.20
N LEU A 44 -33.16 18.92 43.25
CA LEU A 44 -33.26 17.79 44.17
C LEU A 44 -32.27 16.67 43.82
N LYS A 45 -32.06 16.40 42.53
CA LYS A 45 -31.06 15.45 42.04
C LYS A 45 -29.64 15.91 42.42
N TYR A 46 -29.29 17.18 42.22
CA TYR A 46 -27.99 17.73 42.64
C TYR A 46 -27.79 17.66 44.15
N TRP A 47 -28.83 17.94 44.95
CA TRP A 47 -28.73 17.80 46.40
C TRP A 47 -28.46 16.36 46.84
N LEU A 48 -29.16 15.37 46.27
CA LEU A 48 -28.89 13.95 46.51
C LEU A 48 -27.50 13.52 46.00
N GLN A 49 -27.12 13.97 44.81
CA GLN A 49 -25.84 13.63 44.19
C GLN A 49 -24.66 14.27 44.94
N TRP A 50 -24.81 15.49 45.47
CA TRP A 50 -23.81 16.12 46.33
C TRP A 50 -23.65 15.38 47.67
N HIS A 51 -24.74 14.88 48.26
CA HIS A 51 -24.67 14.11 49.50
C HIS A 51 -24.12 12.69 49.35
N PHE A 52 -24.18 12.08 48.16
CA PHE A 52 -23.80 10.67 47.94
C PHE A 52 -22.69 10.44 46.91
N SER A 53 -22.28 11.43 46.11
CA SER A 53 -21.22 11.27 45.11
C SER A 53 -19.89 11.84 45.58
N TRP A 54 -18.82 11.08 45.34
CA TRP A 54 -17.43 11.48 45.55
C TRP A 54 -16.81 12.06 44.28
N GLN A 55 -17.62 12.65 43.41
CA GLN A 55 -17.25 13.02 42.04
C GLN A 55 -17.07 14.54 41.92
N THR A 56 -16.02 14.96 41.23
CA THR A 56 -15.67 16.39 41.04
C THR A 56 -16.68 17.09 40.16
N ASP A 57 -17.14 18.28 40.59
CA ASP A 57 -18.19 19.04 39.90
C ASP A 57 -17.81 19.33 38.43
N PRO A 58 -18.66 19.00 37.44
CA PRO A 58 -18.35 19.27 36.03
C PRO A 58 -18.35 20.76 35.73
N CYS A 59 -19.04 21.57 36.54
CA CYS A 59 -18.99 23.03 36.45
C CYS A 59 -17.60 23.59 36.81
N GLU A 60 -16.96 23.05 37.87
CA GLU A 60 -15.58 23.41 38.21
C GLU A 60 -14.64 23.05 37.06
N GLN A 61 -14.80 21.85 36.47
CA GLN A 61 -13.97 21.41 35.35
C GLN A 61 -14.11 22.28 34.11
N PHE A 62 -15.33 22.71 33.77
CA PHE A 62 -15.60 23.62 32.65
C PHE A 62 -14.98 25.01 32.89
N HIS A 63 -15.19 25.61 34.06
CA HIS A 63 -14.59 26.91 34.38
C HIS A 63 -13.06 26.84 34.49
N ARG A 64 -12.51 25.77 35.07
CA ARG A 64 -11.07 25.50 35.06
C ARG A 64 -10.51 25.39 33.64
N ALA A 65 -11.27 24.79 32.71
CA ALA A 65 -10.87 24.68 31.31
C ALA A 65 -10.81 26.04 30.58
N LEU A 66 -11.61 27.02 31.01
CA LEU A 66 -11.61 28.37 30.46
C LEU A 66 -10.56 29.29 31.12
N MET A 67 -10.28 29.11 32.42
CA MET A 67 -9.47 30.05 33.20
C MET A 67 -7.99 29.66 33.36
N VAL A 68 -7.64 28.38 33.21
CA VAL A 68 -6.27 27.89 33.43
C VAL A 68 -5.56 27.68 32.09
N ASP A 69 -4.41 28.32 31.91
CA ASP A 69 -3.55 28.12 30.75
C ASP A 69 -2.93 26.70 30.78
N PRO A 70 -3.10 25.86 29.73
CA PRO A 70 -2.52 24.52 29.67
C PRO A 70 -0.99 24.48 29.75
N LEU A 71 -0.29 25.61 29.56
CA LEU A 71 1.16 25.72 29.73
C LEU A 71 1.66 25.19 31.09
N TRP A 72 0.88 25.40 32.15
CA TRP A 72 1.23 24.99 33.52
C TRP A 72 0.84 23.55 33.86
N GLU A 73 -0.05 22.94 33.08
CA GLU A 73 -0.49 21.55 33.29
C GLU A 73 0.45 20.53 32.62
N VAL A 74 1.41 21.00 31.80
CA VAL A 74 2.47 20.19 31.17
C VAL A 74 3.82 20.46 31.88
N PRO A 75 4.11 19.82 33.04
CA PRO A 75 5.34 20.06 33.76
C PRO A 75 6.56 19.47 33.02
N PRO A 76 7.75 20.10 33.11
CA PRO A 76 8.94 19.65 32.38
C PRO A 76 9.37 18.22 32.73
N MET A 77 9.08 17.75 33.96
CA MET A 77 9.35 16.37 34.37
C MET A 77 8.52 15.33 33.63
N MET A 78 7.26 15.65 33.27
CA MET A 78 6.41 14.76 32.45
C MET A 78 6.94 14.69 31.01
N VAL A 79 7.34 15.83 30.44
CA VAL A 79 7.93 15.88 29.11
C VAL A 79 9.25 15.11 29.06
N LEU A 80 10.09 15.26 30.09
CA LEU A 80 11.34 14.52 30.22
C LEU A 80 11.09 13.00 30.33
N SER A 81 10.14 12.57 31.17
CA SER A 81 9.86 11.14 31.35
C SER A 81 9.25 10.49 30.10
N THR A 82 8.34 11.18 29.40
CA THR A 82 7.74 10.71 28.15
C THR A 82 8.74 10.69 27.00
N ALA A 83 9.60 11.70 26.89
CA ALA A 83 10.70 11.73 25.91
C ALA A 83 11.71 10.61 26.16
N LEU A 84 12.13 10.37 27.41
CA LEU A 84 13.03 9.26 27.78
C LEU A 84 12.38 7.91 27.45
N SER A 85 11.12 7.72 27.84
CA SER A 85 10.35 6.50 27.55
C SER A 85 10.27 6.22 26.06
N ARG A 86 9.92 7.23 25.23
CA ARG A 86 9.89 7.10 23.77
C ARG A 86 11.27 6.81 23.18
N CYS A 87 12.31 7.49 23.64
CA CYS A 87 13.67 7.32 23.15
C CYS A 87 14.22 5.90 23.40
N ILE A 88 13.72 5.21 24.43
CA ILE A 88 14.10 3.83 24.77
C ILE A 88 13.17 2.80 24.10
N THR A 89 11.85 3.02 24.12
CA THR A 89 10.87 2.04 23.63
C THR A 89 10.81 1.92 22.11
N ILE A 90 10.85 3.03 21.38
CA ILE A 90 10.77 3.04 19.90
C ILE A 90 11.85 2.15 19.25
N PRO A 91 13.17 2.30 19.54
CA PRO A 91 14.19 1.47 18.90
C PRO A 91 14.13 -0.01 19.31
N VAL A 92 13.52 -0.34 20.45
CA VAL A 92 13.30 -1.73 20.87
C VAL A 92 12.18 -2.35 20.04
N CYS A 93 11.01 -1.70 19.95
CA CYS A 93 9.89 -2.19 19.14
C CYS A 93 10.24 -2.28 17.64
N ASP A 94 10.99 -1.32 17.10
CA ASP A 94 11.42 -1.35 15.70
C ASP A 94 12.38 -2.52 15.41
N ARG A 95 13.22 -2.92 16.38
CA ARG A 95 14.16 -4.03 16.21
C ARG A 95 13.44 -5.35 15.95
N ASP A 96 12.39 -5.64 16.71
CA ASP A 96 11.62 -6.88 16.58
C ASP A 96 10.92 -6.93 15.21
N ILE A 97 10.29 -5.83 14.80
CA ILE A 97 9.66 -5.68 13.47
C ILE A 97 10.68 -5.85 12.33
N ILE A 98 11.91 -5.36 12.50
CA ILE A 98 13.01 -5.55 11.52
C ILE A 98 13.42 -7.02 11.43
N LEU A 99 13.55 -7.71 12.55
CA LEU A 99 13.90 -9.13 12.62
C LEU A 99 12.82 -10.01 11.98
N ASP A 100 11.54 -9.78 12.30
CA ASP A 100 10.41 -10.51 11.71
C ASP A 100 10.35 -10.33 10.18
N LYS A 101 10.49 -9.09 9.71
CA LYS A 101 10.54 -8.79 8.26
C LYS A 101 11.75 -9.42 7.59
N HIS A 102 12.89 -9.54 8.29
CA HIS A 102 14.06 -10.23 7.77
C HIS A 102 13.83 -11.74 7.69
N GLN A 103 13.30 -12.37 8.74
CA GLN A 103 12.99 -13.80 8.76
C GLN A 103 11.93 -14.18 7.71
N ALA A 104 10.89 -13.36 7.54
CA ALA A 104 9.88 -13.54 6.49
C ALA A 104 10.50 -13.47 5.08
N ARG A 105 11.47 -12.58 4.84
CA ARG A 105 12.23 -12.53 3.58
C ARG A 105 13.07 -13.78 3.37
N LEU A 106 13.74 -14.29 4.40
CA LEU A 106 14.52 -15.54 4.31
C LEU A 106 13.62 -16.73 3.97
N LYS A 107 12.47 -16.88 4.64
CA LYS A 107 11.46 -17.92 4.34
C LYS A 107 10.93 -17.82 2.90
N ASN A 108 10.70 -16.62 2.40
CA ASN A 108 10.16 -16.38 1.05
C ASN A 108 11.23 -16.36 -0.06
N HIS A 109 12.52 -16.33 0.29
CA HIS A 109 13.62 -16.28 -0.68
C HIS A 109 13.63 -17.46 -1.66
N PRO A 110 13.62 -18.75 -1.23
CA PRO A 110 13.73 -19.88 -2.16
C PRO A 110 12.59 -19.91 -3.19
N PHE A 111 11.35 -19.65 -2.77
CA PHE A 111 10.20 -19.58 -3.68
C PHE A 111 10.31 -18.40 -4.66
N SER A 112 10.78 -17.25 -4.18
CA SER A 112 11.03 -16.05 -5.01
C SER A 112 12.18 -16.27 -6.01
N GLU A 113 13.20 -17.01 -5.62
CA GLU A 113 14.35 -17.34 -6.46
C GLU A 113 13.94 -18.26 -7.61
N VAL A 114 13.25 -19.38 -7.30
CA VAL A 114 12.77 -20.35 -8.30
C VAL A 114 11.78 -19.73 -9.29
N SER A 115 10.90 -18.83 -8.83
CA SER A 115 9.92 -18.16 -9.69
C SER A 115 10.50 -17.05 -10.58
N LYS A 116 11.56 -16.35 -10.13
CA LYS A 116 12.17 -15.23 -10.88
C LYS A 116 13.33 -15.64 -11.77
N ALA A 117 14.00 -16.74 -11.44
CA ALA A 117 15.01 -17.39 -12.28
C ALA A 117 14.57 -18.84 -12.54
N PRO A 118 13.48 -19.05 -13.33
CA PRO A 118 13.07 -20.39 -13.71
C PRO A 118 14.23 -21.04 -14.48
N LYS A 119 14.91 -22.00 -13.84
CA LYS A 119 15.95 -22.79 -14.49
C LYS A 119 15.31 -23.47 -15.68
N GLU A 120 15.84 -23.22 -16.87
CA GLU A 120 15.34 -23.80 -18.11
C GLU A 120 15.43 -25.33 -18.00
N LYS A 121 14.29 -25.97 -17.71
CA LYS A 121 14.14 -27.42 -17.82
C LYS A 121 14.34 -27.73 -19.29
N ARG A 122 15.54 -28.19 -19.65
CA ARG A 122 15.80 -28.71 -21.00
C ARG A 122 14.79 -29.84 -21.23
N PRO A 123 14.01 -29.81 -22.32
CA PRO A 123 13.11 -30.91 -22.62
C PRO A 123 13.94 -32.18 -22.81
N ASP A 124 13.42 -33.31 -22.33
CA ASP A 124 14.00 -34.61 -22.63
C ASP A 124 14.10 -34.78 -24.14
N THR A 125 15.26 -35.23 -24.63
CA THR A 125 15.54 -35.26 -26.07
C THR A 125 14.54 -36.17 -26.78
N PRO A 126 13.68 -35.65 -27.66
CA PRO A 126 12.66 -36.47 -28.30
C PRO A 126 13.31 -37.54 -29.18
N LEU A 127 12.76 -38.75 -29.14
CA LEU A 127 13.09 -39.81 -30.08
C LEU A 127 12.53 -39.39 -31.46
N ILE A 128 13.38 -38.75 -32.24
CA ILE A 128 13.11 -38.31 -33.62
C ILE A 128 13.80 -39.27 -34.57
N ASP A 129 13.02 -39.87 -35.45
CA ASP A 129 13.43 -40.84 -36.46
C ASP A 129 13.28 -40.26 -37.88
N ILE A 130 13.80 -40.98 -38.88
CA ILE A 130 13.75 -40.54 -40.28
C ILE A 130 12.32 -40.67 -40.81
N GLY A 131 11.82 -39.63 -41.48
CA GLY A 131 10.44 -39.54 -41.97
C GLY A 131 9.47 -38.82 -41.03
N ASP A 132 9.86 -38.54 -39.78
CA ASP A 132 9.03 -37.75 -38.86
C ASP A 132 8.79 -36.33 -39.38
N LEU A 133 7.57 -35.83 -39.13
CA LEU A 133 7.26 -34.41 -39.25
C LEU A 133 7.72 -33.69 -37.98
N VAL A 134 8.46 -32.60 -38.16
CA VAL A 134 9.15 -31.88 -37.08
C VAL A 134 8.97 -30.37 -37.21
N TYR A 135 8.59 -29.77 -36.08
CA TYR A 135 8.63 -28.36 -35.73
C TYR A 135 10.03 -27.86 -35.30
N LEU A 136 10.37 -26.58 -35.48
CA LEU A 136 11.59 -25.94 -34.93
C LEU A 136 11.26 -24.97 -33.77
N HIS A 137 11.98 -25.06 -32.65
CA HIS A 137 11.79 -24.19 -31.48
C HIS A 137 12.20 -22.72 -31.70
N CYS A 138 13.06 -22.45 -32.68
CA CYS A 138 13.55 -21.11 -33.02
C CYS A 138 12.55 -20.29 -33.86
N ASP A 139 11.60 -20.95 -34.55
CA ASP A 139 10.60 -20.32 -35.44
C ASP A 139 9.41 -19.73 -34.65
N ARG A 140 9.69 -18.94 -33.60
CA ARG A 140 8.69 -18.43 -32.63
C ARG A 140 7.91 -17.22 -33.17
N ASN A 141 7.37 -17.30 -34.38
CA ASN A 141 6.54 -16.24 -34.93
C ASN A 141 5.09 -16.32 -34.41
N LYS A 142 4.58 -15.23 -33.81
CA LYS A 142 3.19 -15.13 -33.34
C LYS A 142 2.17 -14.90 -34.47
N SER A 143 2.61 -14.37 -35.61
CA SER A 143 1.74 -13.94 -36.72
C SER A 143 1.42 -15.03 -37.76
N ARG A 144 2.10 -16.18 -37.70
CA ARG A 144 2.02 -17.24 -38.71
C ARG A 144 2.08 -18.61 -38.03
N ALA A 145 1.40 -19.60 -38.63
CA ALA A 145 1.65 -20.99 -38.29
C ALA A 145 3.13 -21.34 -38.55
N ARG A 146 3.73 -22.12 -37.66
CA ARG A 146 5.13 -22.58 -37.79
C ARG A 146 5.32 -23.35 -39.09
N ASP A 147 6.48 -23.20 -39.71
CA ASP A 147 6.77 -23.91 -40.95
C ASP A 147 7.06 -25.40 -40.67
N ARG A 148 6.45 -26.30 -41.43
CA ARG A 148 6.63 -27.76 -41.29
C ARG A 148 7.98 -28.20 -41.87
N TYR A 149 8.67 -29.12 -41.20
CA TYR A 149 9.89 -29.75 -41.70
C TYR A 149 9.78 -31.27 -41.69
N LEU A 150 10.42 -31.94 -42.66
CA LEU A 150 10.57 -33.40 -42.72
C LEU A 150 11.99 -33.79 -42.30
N VAL A 151 12.13 -34.81 -41.46
CA VAL A 151 13.44 -35.38 -41.11
C VAL A 151 13.91 -36.30 -42.23
N VAL A 152 15.04 -35.98 -42.84
CA VAL A 152 15.61 -36.71 -43.99
C VAL A 152 16.78 -37.62 -43.58
N ALA A 153 17.53 -37.23 -42.54
CA ALA A 153 18.54 -38.07 -41.91
C ALA A 153 18.67 -37.73 -40.41
N SER A 154 19.02 -38.72 -39.60
CA SER A 154 19.22 -38.60 -38.16
C SER A 154 20.64 -39.02 -37.77
N GLU A 155 21.39 -38.13 -37.12
CA GLU A 155 22.79 -38.30 -36.70
C GLU A 155 22.91 -38.10 -35.17
N ALA A 156 22.61 -39.12 -34.36
CA ALA A 156 22.70 -39.04 -32.89
C ALA A 156 21.99 -37.79 -32.28
N GLU A 157 22.74 -36.74 -31.91
CA GLU A 157 22.24 -35.45 -31.39
C GLU A 157 21.63 -34.53 -32.48
N TRP A 158 22.03 -34.70 -33.73
CA TRP A 158 21.64 -33.84 -34.86
C TRP A 158 20.64 -34.53 -35.79
N CYS A 159 19.89 -33.73 -36.53
CA CYS A 159 19.02 -34.18 -37.61
C CYS A 159 19.13 -33.24 -38.81
N SER A 160 19.06 -33.82 -40.02
CA SER A 160 19.01 -33.08 -41.28
C SER A 160 17.56 -32.95 -41.72
N ILE A 161 17.01 -31.74 -41.60
CA ILE A 161 15.60 -31.46 -41.87
C ILE A 161 15.42 -30.69 -43.18
N ARG A 162 14.35 -30.95 -43.93
CA ARG A 162 13.97 -30.18 -45.13
C ARG A 162 12.63 -29.48 -44.93
N LYS A 163 12.52 -28.24 -45.40
CA LYS A 163 11.35 -27.38 -45.20
C LYS A 163 10.26 -27.64 -46.25
N PHE A 164 9.01 -27.75 -45.83
CA PHE A 164 7.86 -27.76 -46.72
C PHE A 164 7.55 -26.35 -47.25
N VAL A 165 7.16 -26.27 -48.52
CA VAL A 165 6.60 -25.08 -49.19
C VAL A 165 5.29 -25.51 -49.82
N GLY A 166 4.17 -25.25 -49.12
CA GLY A 166 2.85 -25.74 -49.52
C GLY A 166 2.80 -27.27 -49.54
N LYS A 167 2.72 -27.85 -50.75
CA LYS A 167 2.73 -29.31 -51.01
C LYS A 167 4.09 -29.87 -51.45
N GLN A 168 5.10 -29.01 -51.65
CA GLN A 168 6.43 -29.42 -52.12
C GLN A 168 7.46 -29.34 -50.98
N LEU A 169 8.60 -30.03 -51.15
CA LEU A 169 9.72 -30.01 -50.20
C LEU A 169 10.91 -29.26 -50.83
N ARG A 170 11.57 -28.37 -50.08
CA ARG A 170 12.81 -27.74 -50.57
C ARG A 170 13.93 -28.78 -50.69
N ASN A 171 14.79 -28.62 -51.70
CA ASN A 171 15.96 -29.49 -51.88
C ASN A 171 17.00 -29.29 -50.76
N CYS A 172 17.18 -28.05 -50.29
CA CYS A 172 18.11 -27.71 -49.21
C CYS A 172 17.70 -28.32 -47.87
N SER A 173 18.63 -29.05 -47.24
CA SER A 173 18.52 -29.55 -45.86
C SER A 173 19.28 -28.66 -44.88
N TYR A 174 18.70 -28.48 -43.70
CA TYR A 174 19.29 -27.76 -42.56
C TYR A 174 19.69 -28.76 -41.48
N ARG A 175 20.85 -28.57 -40.85
CA ARG A 175 21.31 -29.42 -39.73
C ARG A 175 20.94 -28.76 -38.41
N VAL A 176 20.15 -29.44 -37.59
CA VAL A 176 19.56 -28.92 -36.35
C VAL A 176 19.69 -29.94 -35.22
N LYS A 177 19.84 -29.50 -33.97
CA LYS A 177 19.85 -30.40 -32.80
C LYS A 177 18.47 -30.97 -32.52
N LYS A 178 18.37 -32.26 -32.16
CA LYS A 178 17.10 -32.90 -31.77
C LYS A 178 16.43 -32.20 -30.58
N SER A 179 17.19 -31.55 -29.69
CA SER A 179 16.66 -30.74 -28.58
C SER A 179 16.00 -29.41 -29.02
N GLU A 180 16.24 -28.94 -30.24
CA GLU A 180 15.59 -27.75 -30.82
C GLU A 180 14.36 -28.12 -31.67
N CYS A 181 14.07 -29.41 -31.78
CA CYS A 181 13.02 -29.95 -32.62
C CYS A 181 11.85 -30.48 -31.79
N PHE A 182 10.62 -30.21 -32.24
CA PHE A 182 9.42 -30.83 -31.65
C PHE A 182 8.78 -31.78 -32.66
N ARG A 183 8.74 -33.08 -32.31
CA ARG A 183 8.10 -34.14 -33.12
C ARG A 183 6.59 -33.91 -33.15
N VAL A 184 5.99 -34.09 -34.33
CA VAL A 184 4.54 -34.10 -34.50
C VAL A 184 4.08 -35.56 -34.45
N PRO A 185 3.12 -35.92 -33.57
CA PRO A 185 2.46 -37.22 -33.66
C PRO A 185 1.88 -37.41 -35.07
N SER A 186 2.01 -38.62 -35.61
CA SER A 186 1.28 -39.00 -36.82
C SER A 186 0.03 -39.74 -36.38
N ASP A 187 -1.14 -39.12 -36.54
CA ASP A 187 -2.44 -39.60 -36.04
C ASP A 187 -2.94 -40.92 -36.68
N SER A 188 -2.06 -41.64 -37.38
CA SER A 188 -2.34 -42.87 -38.11
C SER A 188 -2.41 -44.14 -37.25
N ASN A 189 -2.34 -44.05 -35.90
CA ASN A 189 -2.35 -45.25 -35.06
C ASN A 189 -3.05 -45.18 -33.68
N ASP A 190 -3.61 -44.04 -33.27
CA ASP A 190 -4.27 -43.91 -31.94
C ASP A 190 -5.75 -43.50 -32.06
N LEU A 191 -6.59 -44.43 -32.54
CA LEU A 191 -8.03 -44.42 -32.28
C LEU A 191 -8.35 -44.88 -30.84
N TYR A 192 -7.80 -44.17 -29.86
CA TYR A 192 -8.20 -44.26 -28.46
C TYR A 192 -8.40 -42.85 -27.91
N LEU A 193 -9.64 -42.37 -28.05
CA LEU A 193 -10.14 -41.24 -27.28
C LEU A 193 -10.07 -41.64 -25.79
N PRO A 194 -9.29 -40.96 -24.94
CA PRO A 194 -9.32 -41.23 -23.51
C PRO A 194 -10.70 -40.81 -22.98
N THR A 195 -11.43 -41.76 -22.42
CA THR A 195 -12.65 -41.51 -21.65
C THR A 195 -12.38 -40.45 -20.60
N ASP A 196 -13.35 -39.55 -20.36
CA ASP A 196 -13.29 -38.55 -19.30
C ASP A 196 -12.97 -39.18 -17.94
N VAL A 197 -11.70 -39.09 -17.53
CA VAL A 197 -11.29 -39.35 -16.15
C VAL A 197 -11.51 -38.06 -15.37
N VAL A 198 -12.49 -38.12 -14.47
CA VAL A 198 -12.73 -37.07 -13.48
C VAL A 198 -11.48 -36.91 -12.61
N ASP A 199 -10.80 -35.77 -12.75
CA ASP A 199 -9.72 -35.38 -11.84
C ASP A 199 -10.36 -34.89 -10.53
N GLU A 200 -10.55 -35.81 -9.59
CA GLU A 200 -11.08 -35.51 -8.26
C GLU A 200 -10.09 -34.65 -7.46
N CYS A 201 -10.49 -33.41 -7.16
CA CYS A 201 -9.75 -32.53 -6.29
C CYS A 201 -9.81 -33.03 -4.83
N SER A 202 -8.80 -33.80 -4.41
CA SER A 202 -8.63 -34.18 -3.01
C SER A 202 -7.93 -33.07 -2.22
N SER A 203 -8.71 -32.16 -1.64
CA SER A 203 -8.30 -31.33 -0.51
C SER A 203 -9.09 -31.73 0.72
N ASP A 204 -8.52 -32.65 1.50
CA ASP A 204 -9.04 -33.06 2.80
C ASP A 204 -8.64 -32.00 3.84
N ASP A 205 -9.61 -31.22 4.30
CA ASP A 205 -9.57 -30.44 5.55
C ASP A 205 -11.02 -30.29 6.03
N ASN A 206 -11.51 -31.29 6.76
CA ASN A 206 -12.78 -31.20 7.50
C ASN A 206 -12.63 -30.24 8.68
N GLU A 207 -13.66 -29.43 8.94
CA GLU A 207 -14.45 -29.45 10.19
C GLU A 207 -15.61 -28.43 10.12
N GLU A 208 -16.80 -28.91 10.49
CA GLU A 208 -17.99 -28.20 10.99
C GLU A 208 -18.67 -27.07 10.17
N ALA A 209 -19.80 -27.42 9.56
CA ALA A 209 -20.85 -26.50 9.11
C ALA A 209 -21.87 -26.21 10.26
N PRO A 210 -22.78 -25.22 10.12
CA PRO A 210 -24.04 -25.58 9.46
C PRO A 210 -24.74 -24.46 8.65
N ALA A 211 -25.06 -24.81 7.39
CA ALA A 211 -26.39 -24.73 6.75
C ALA A 211 -27.14 -23.37 6.57
N PRO A 212 -28.07 -23.26 5.59
CA PRO A 212 -28.06 -22.09 4.72
C PRO A 212 -29.39 -21.30 4.62
N HIS A 213 -29.29 -20.04 4.20
CA HIS A 213 -30.44 -19.24 3.76
C HIS A 213 -30.21 -18.60 2.38
N THR A 214 -30.95 -19.10 1.39
CA THR A 214 -31.09 -18.55 0.05
C THR A 214 -31.80 -17.20 0.06
N HIS A 215 -31.26 -16.16 -0.58
CA HIS A 215 -32.10 -15.12 -1.19
C HIS A 215 -31.43 -14.48 -2.42
N SER A 216 -32.20 -14.39 -3.49
CA SER A 216 -31.83 -13.79 -4.78
C SER A 216 -31.95 -12.26 -4.71
N TYR A 217 -30.98 -11.53 -5.26
CA TYR A 217 -31.05 -10.06 -5.35
C TYR A 217 -31.37 -9.59 -6.78
N LEU A 218 -32.50 -8.88 -6.91
CA LEU A 218 -32.85 -8.05 -8.06
C LEU A 218 -32.25 -6.64 -7.90
N PRO A 219 -32.03 -5.88 -8.99
CA PRO A 219 -31.47 -4.52 -8.91
C PRO A 219 -32.50 -3.50 -8.37
N PRO A 220 -32.06 -2.45 -7.65
CA PRO A 220 -32.95 -1.47 -7.04
C PRO A 220 -33.46 -0.40 -8.03
N SER A 221 -34.70 0.05 -7.80
CA SER A 221 -35.38 1.15 -8.49
C SER A 221 -35.12 2.48 -7.77
N PRO A 222 -35.17 3.66 -8.43
CA PRO A 222 -34.84 4.95 -7.82
C PRO A 222 -35.91 5.47 -6.84
N ALA A 223 -35.49 6.38 -5.95
CA ALA A 223 -36.32 7.00 -4.91
C ALA A 223 -37.04 8.28 -5.39
N PRO A 224 -38.18 8.67 -4.77
CA PRO A 224 -39.00 9.82 -5.18
C PRO A 224 -38.57 11.17 -4.58
N ASP A 225 -39.14 12.24 -5.16
CA ASP A 225 -38.83 13.66 -5.00
C ASP A 225 -39.55 14.41 -3.86
N ILE A 226 -38.87 15.44 -3.29
CA ILE A 226 -39.38 16.81 -2.96
C ILE A 226 -40.42 16.93 -1.79
N PRO A 227 -40.29 17.91 -0.84
CA PRO A 227 -40.40 19.33 -1.17
C PRO A 227 -39.47 20.38 -0.54
N ILE A 228 -39.46 21.51 -1.25
CA ILE A 228 -38.79 22.79 -1.01
C ILE A 228 -39.81 23.79 -0.39
N GLU A 229 -39.31 24.95 0.06
CA GLU A 229 -39.97 26.12 0.68
C GLU A 229 -39.82 26.14 2.22
N ILE A 230 -39.53 27.28 2.88
CA ILE A 230 -39.78 28.68 2.50
C ILE A 230 -38.51 29.56 2.69
N SER A 231 -38.33 30.53 1.80
CA SER A 231 -37.30 31.58 1.79
C SER A 231 -37.36 32.55 2.99
N ALA A 232 -36.23 33.18 3.35
CA ALA A 232 -36.01 34.65 3.21
C ALA A 232 -34.93 35.23 4.13
N SER A 233 -34.19 36.21 3.59
CA SER A 233 -33.43 37.29 4.27
C SER A 233 -32.27 36.92 5.23
N GLY A 234 -31.15 37.66 5.25
CA GLY A 234 -30.87 38.90 4.52
C GLY A 234 -29.39 39.31 4.50
N THR A 235 -29.10 40.34 3.71
CA THR A 235 -27.79 40.93 3.44
C THR A 235 -27.42 42.03 4.43
N SER A 236 -26.14 42.12 4.83
CA SER A 236 -25.53 43.36 5.32
C SER A 236 -24.00 43.36 5.19
N ASP A 237 -23.52 43.73 4.01
CA ASP A 237 -22.50 44.75 3.73
C ASP A 237 -21.46 45.20 4.79
N ILE A 238 -20.22 45.38 4.27
CA ILE A 238 -19.29 46.53 4.43
C ILE A 238 -18.05 46.46 5.40
N ASN A 239 -16.88 46.50 4.74
CA ASN A 239 -15.57 47.11 5.04
C ASN A 239 -14.63 46.65 6.17
N LEU A 240 -13.36 46.39 5.76
CA LEU A 240 -12.16 46.94 6.40
C LEU A 240 -11.05 47.23 5.35
N PRO A 241 -10.35 48.38 5.36
CA PRO A 241 -9.39 48.79 4.31
C PRO A 241 -7.89 48.74 4.69
N SER A 242 -7.03 48.84 3.65
CA SER A 242 -5.63 49.35 3.62
C SER A 242 -4.54 48.62 4.46
N SER A 243 -3.40 48.15 3.93
CA SER A 243 -2.37 48.69 3.00
C SER A 243 -1.36 49.67 3.62
N VAL A 244 -0.08 49.27 3.75
CA VAL A 244 1.10 50.16 3.93
C VAL A 244 2.35 49.53 3.29
N GLU A 245 3.17 50.40 2.70
CA GLU A 245 4.42 50.21 1.92
C GLU A 245 5.50 51.17 2.49
N SER A 246 6.83 51.06 2.27
CA SER A 246 7.68 50.20 1.42
C SER A 246 9.16 50.24 1.92
N ASP A 247 10.12 49.74 1.11
CA ASP A 247 11.54 50.17 1.01
C ASP A 247 12.59 49.74 2.07
N ASP A 248 13.90 49.68 1.81
CA ASP A 248 14.71 49.37 0.59
C ASP A 248 16.21 49.21 1.02
N SER A 249 17.10 48.84 0.08
CA SER A 249 18.55 49.17 0.03
C SER A 249 19.60 48.27 0.71
N LYS A 250 20.72 48.08 -0.02
CA LYS A 250 21.96 47.33 0.31
C LYS A 250 23.12 47.93 -0.53
N PRO A 251 24.36 48.14 -0.01
CA PRO A 251 25.51 47.33 -0.48
C PRO A 251 26.78 47.20 0.43
N GLN A 252 27.53 46.09 0.23
CA GLN A 252 29.03 45.95 0.27
C GLN A 252 29.81 46.18 1.61
N THR A 253 31.00 45.62 1.93
CA THR A 253 31.93 44.61 1.33
C THR A 253 32.91 44.00 2.38
N MET A 254 33.56 42.86 2.03
CA MET A 254 34.91 42.38 2.44
C MET A 254 35.24 42.06 3.93
N ILE A 255 35.75 40.84 4.17
CA ILE A 255 37.18 40.51 4.49
C ILE A 255 37.33 38.97 4.60
N GLU A 256 38.42 38.44 4.05
CA GLU A 256 38.96 37.07 4.25
C GLU A 256 40.39 37.21 4.81
N PRO A 257 41.04 36.20 5.45
CA PRO A 257 41.45 34.98 4.72
C PRO A 257 41.58 33.65 5.52
N ASN A 258 41.53 32.54 4.76
CA ASN A 258 42.30 31.29 4.92
C ASN A 258 42.41 30.55 6.28
N ILE A 259 42.12 29.25 6.26
CA ILE A 259 43.13 28.18 6.40
C ILE A 259 42.67 26.95 5.58
N ASP A 260 43.60 26.39 4.81
CA ASP A 260 43.42 25.21 3.93
C ASP A 260 43.61 23.88 4.70
N VAL A 261 43.04 22.80 4.17
CA VAL A 261 43.44 21.36 4.19
C VAL A 261 42.22 20.49 3.90
N SER A 262 42.18 19.79 2.76
CA SER A 262 41.89 18.33 2.69
C SER A 262 41.94 17.71 1.27
N MET A 263 42.18 16.40 1.25
CA MET A 263 42.47 15.53 0.09
C MET A 263 41.27 15.25 -0.85
N PRO A 264 41.50 14.78 -2.10
CA PRO A 264 40.44 14.56 -3.08
C PRO A 264 39.56 13.35 -2.74
N THR A 265 38.25 13.50 -2.96
CA THR A 265 37.27 12.40 -2.90
C THR A 265 36.85 12.02 -4.32
N GLU A 266 37.03 10.75 -4.69
CA GLU A 266 36.55 10.21 -5.97
C GLU A 266 35.01 10.21 -6.03
N GLN A 267 34.45 10.81 -7.07
CA GLN A 267 33.00 10.86 -7.29
C GLN A 267 32.53 9.64 -8.08
N HIS A 268 32.07 8.60 -7.39
CA HIS A 268 31.44 7.45 -8.03
C HIS A 268 29.94 7.72 -8.29
N THR A 269 29.63 8.41 -9.39
CA THR A 269 28.24 8.70 -9.80
C THR A 269 27.53 7.41 -10.24
N SER A 270 26.46 7.04 -9.51
CA SER A 270 25.58 5.92 -9.87
C SER A 270 24.19 6.44 -10.27
N ASP A 271 24.10 7.01 -11.48
CA ASP A 271 22.83 7.46 -12.05
C ASP A 271 21.94 6.27 -12.41
N ARG A 272 21.09 5.86 -11.46
CA ARG A 272 20.04 4.88 -11.70
C ARG A 272 18.69 5.61 -11.81
N PRO A 273 18.00 5.56 -12.96
CA PRO A 273 16.77 6.33 -13.15
C PRO A 273 15.69 5.90 -12.14
N ARG A 274 15.11 6.87 -11.43
CA ARG A 274 14.00 6.64 -10.50
C ARG A 274 12.81 6.04 -11.25
N ARG A 275 12.39 4.84 -10.85
CA ARG A 275 11.18 4.19 -11.37
C ARG A 275 9.95 4.97 -10.87
N ASN A 276 9.28 5.70 -11.76
CA ASN A 276 8.02 6.36 -11.45
C ASN A 276 6.95 5.33 -11.06
N ILE A 277 6.46 5.43 -9.83
CA ILE A 277 5.34 4.64 -9.32
C ILE A 277 4.05 5.37 -9.72
N ARG A 278 3.35 4.85 -10.73
CA ARG A 278 1.97 5.28 -10.99
C ARG A 278 1.05 4.59 -9.99
N LEU A 279 0.24 5.35 -9.26
CA LEU A 279 -0.77 4.78 -8.36
C LEU A 279 -1.90 4.11 -9.17
N PRO A 280 -2.58 3.09 -8.62
CA PRO A 280 -3.78 2.51 -9.23
C PRO A 280 -4.91 3.57 -9.34
N SER A 281 -5.66 3.55 -10.44
CA SER A 281 -6.63 4.61 -10.78
C SER A 281 -7.74 4.85 -9.74
N ARG A 282 -8.06 3.85 -8.89
CA ARG A 282 -9.09 3.91 -7.84
C ARG A 282 -8.83 4.90 -6.69
N PHE A 283 -7.73 5.65 -6.74
CA PHE A 283 -7.35 6.64 -5.73
C PHE A 283 -7.45 8.10 -6.23
N ASN A 284 -7.87 8.31 -7.49
CA ASN A 284 -7.99 9.65 -8.07
C ASN A 284 -9.21 10.43 -7.54
N ASP A 285 -10.17 9.74 -6.90
CA ASP A 285 -11.49 10.28 -6.53
C ASP A 285 -11.51 11.00 -5.15
N PHE A 286 -10.35 11.15 -4.51
CA PHE A 286 -10.20 11.71 -3.14
C PHE A 286 -9.49 13.08 -3.09
N VAL A 287 -9.62 13.88 -4.15
CA VAL A 287 -9.14 15.28 -4.16
C VAL A 287 -10.35 16.20 -4.03
N MET A 288 -10.48 16.85 -2.87
CA MET A 288 -11.32 18.04 -2.64
C MET A 288 -10.51 19.32 -2.84
#